data_AF-A0A2V7WE37-F1
#
_entry.id   AF-A0A2V7WE37-F1
#
_cell.length_a   1.000
_cell.length_b   1.000
_cell.length_c   1.000
_cell.angle_alpha   90.00
_cell.angle_beta   90.00
_cell.angle_gamma   90.00
#
_symmetry.space_group_name_H-M   'P 1'
#
loop_
_entity.id
_entity.type
_entity.pdbx_description
1 polymer ?
#
loop_
_entity_poly.entity_id
_entity_poly.type
_entity_poly.pdbx_seq_one_letter_code
_entity_poly.pdbx_strand_id
1 'polypeptide(L)'
;FQKLRRWRRGAAIVLSAAIFAALHGRNIGVSPIALANVFLAGVLLALSYERYARLWFPIGIHLAWNILSGPILGYPVSGFVAAESVLRTAISGPLWLAGGNFGIEGSVWMGVAEVGGIVWLMNAERRMQNEEVRRGGISSF
;
A
#
# COMPACT_ATOMS: atom_id res chain seq x y z
N PHE A 1 -11.43 0.93 -27.75
CA PHE A 1 -11.20 2.00 -26.75
C PHE A 1 -11.03 1.51 -25.29
N GLN A 2 -11.88 0.64 -24.74
CA GLN A 2 -11.78 0.19 -23.33
C GLN A 2 -10.47 -0.54 -22.95
N LYS A 3 -9.94 -1.40 -23.84
CA LYS A 3 -8.65 -2.09 -23.64
C LYS A 3 -7.49 -1.12 -23.48
N LEU A 4 -7.44 -0.06 -24.29
CA LEU A 4 -6.41 0.98 -24.22
C LEU A 4 -6.46 1.76 -22.90
N ARG A 5 -7.67 2.07 -22.41
CA ARG A 5 -7.86 2.73 -21.11
C ARG A 5 -7.35 1.86 -19.95
N ARG A 6 -7.63 0.56 -19.96
CA ARG A 6 -7.10 -0.39 -18.95
C ARG A 6 -5.59 -0.51 -18.99
N TRP A 7 -5.00 -0.54 -20.19
CA TRP A 7 -3.54 -0.57 -20.34
C TRP A 7 -2.87 0.68 -19.76
N ARG A 8 -3.39 1.87 -20.09
CA ARG A 8 -2.88 3.14 -19.56
C ARG A 8 -3.03 3.23 -18.05
N ARG A 9 -4.16 2.75 -17.50
CA ARG A 9 -4.40 2.65 -16.05
C ARG A 9 -3.34 1.77 -15.37
N GLY A 10 -3.17 0.53 -15.84
CA GLY A 10 -2.22 -0.41 -15.24
C GLY A 10 -0.78 0.12 -15.29
N ALA A 11 -0.37 0.70 -16.42
CA ALA A 11 0.95 1.29 -16.58
C ALA A 11 1.19 2.46 -15.60
N ALA A 12 0.19 3.34 -15.40
CA ALA A 12 0.30 4.44 -14.46
C ALA A 12 0.48 3.94 -13.01
N ILE A 13 -0.32 2.95 -12.59
CA ILE A 13 -0.22 2.35 -11.25
C ILE A 13 1.17 1.74 -11.03
N VAL A 14 1.63 0.90 -11.97
CA VAL A 14 2.93 0.23 -11.87
C VAL A 14 4.08 1.25 -11.86
N LEU A 15 4.03 2.27 -12.70
CA LEU A 15 5.05 3.31 -12.74
C LEU A 15 5.11 4.10 -11.44
N SER A 16 3.95 4.53 -10.92
CA SER A 16 3.88 5.24 -9.63
C SER A 16 4.42 4.39 -8.49
N ALA A 17 4.05 3.10 -8.43
CA ALA A 17 4.53 2.17 -7.42
C ALA A 17 6.05 1.92 -7.54
N ALA A 18 6.57 1.79 -8.76
CA ALA A 18 7.99 1.60 -9.02
C ALA A 18 8.82 2.81 -8.61
N ILE A 19 8.37 4.03 -8.94
CA ILE A 19 9.02 5.27 -8.49
C ILE A 19 9.03 5.33 -6.97
N PHE A 20 7.89 5.03 -6.32
CA PHE A 20 7.79 5.03 -4.88
C PHE A 20 8.77 4.04 -4.23
N ALA A 21 8.82 2.79 -4.71
CA ALA A 21 9.77 1.80 -4.23
C ALA A 21 11.25 2.21 -4.48
N ALA A 22 11.55 2.78 -5.65
CA ALA A 22 12.89 3.24 -5.98
C ALA A 22 13.39 4.34 -5.02
N LEU A 23 12.51 5.27 -4.62
CA LEU A 23 12.83 6.30 -3.64
C LEU A 23 13.20 5.73 -2.26
N HIS A 24 12.76 4.52 -1.94
CA HIS A 24 13.07 3.84 -0.68
C HIS A 24 14.32 2.94 -0.77
N GLY A 25 14.88 2.73 -1.97
CA GLY A 25 15.98 1.77 -2.17
C GLY A 25 17.30 2.13 -1.49
N ARG A 26 17.43 3.34 -0.93
CA ARG A 26 18.61 3.79 -0.17
C ARG A 26 18.34 3.95 1.32
N ASN A 27 17.16 3.55 1.78
CA ASN A 27 16.82 3.64 3.20
C ASN A 27 17.60 2.61 4.03
N ILE A 28 17.69 2.87 5.33
CA ILE A 28 18.36 1.98 6.27
C ILE A 28 17.59 0.66 6.36
N GLY A 29 18.30 -0.47 6.32
CA GLY A 29 17.70 -1.79 6.49
C GLY A 29 16.96 -2.33 5.27
N VAL A 30 17.05 -1.67 4.12
CA VAL A 30 16.42 -2.13 2.87
C VAL A 30 16.83 -3.57 2.56
N SER A 31 15.81 -4.38 2.27
CA SER A 31 15.94 -5.75 1.81
C SER A 31 15.07 -5.96 0.55
N PRO A 32 15.27 -7.05 -0.21
CA PRO A 32 14.39 -7.37 -1.34
C PRO A 32 12.91 -7.49 -0.94
N ILE A 33 12.62 -8.02 0.25
CA ILE A 33 11.26 -8.12 0.78
C ILE A 33 10.70 -6.72 1.07
N ALA A 34 11.48 -5.86 1.72
CA ALA A 34 11.09 -4.48 1.99
C ALA A 34 10.75 -3.71 0.70
N LEU A 35 11.59 -3.81 -0.34
CA LEU A 35 11.31 -3.17 -1.63
C LEU A 35 10.06 -3.73 -2.32
N ALA A 36 9.85 -5.04 -2.25
CA ALA A 36 8.64 -5.66 -2.77
C ALA A 36 7.40 -5.15 -2.05
N ASN A 37 7.44 -5.03 -0.72
CA ASN A 37 6.33 -4.51 0.07
C ASN A 37 6.10 -3.01 -0.21
N VAL A 38 7.14 -2.17 -0.24
CA VAL A 38 6.99 -0.75 -0.60
C VAL A 38 6.39 -0.59 -2.00
N PHE A 39 6.74 -1.46 -2.95
CA PHE A 39 6.09 -1.48 -4.25
C PHE A 39 4.59 -1.83 -4.14
N LEU A 40 4.23 -2.87 -3.38
CA LEU A 40 2.84 -3.25 -3.15
C LEU A 40 2.05 -2.14 -2.42
N ALA A 41 2.63 -1.49 -1.42
CA ALA A 41 2.07 -0.29 -0.78
C ALA A 41 1.83 0.81 -1.82
N GLY A 42 2.79 1.05 -2.72
CA GLY A 42 2.62 1.99 -3.84
C GLY A 42 1.44 1.64 -4.75
N VAL A 43 1.24 0.35 -5.06
CA VAL A 43 0.08 -0.13 -5.83
C VAL A 43 -1.22 0.10 -5.06
N LEU A 44 -1.25 -0.21 -3.76
CA LEU A 44 -2.41 -0.02 -2.90
C LEU A 44 -2.81 1.46 -2.83
N LEU A 45 -1.84 2.35 -2.65
CA LEU A 45 -2.07 3.80 -2.61
C LEU A 45 -2.56 4.32 -3.96
N ALA A 46 -1.95 3.90 -5.07
CA ALA A 46 -2.39 4.28 -6.42
C ALA A 46 -3.82 3.81 -6.74
N LEU A 47 -4.18 2.57 -6.35
CA LEU A 47 -5.55 2.06 -6.47
C LEU A 47 -6.54 2.84 -5.61
N SER A 48 -6.14 3.20 -4.38
CA SER A 48 -6.99 4.00 -3.50
C SER A 48 -7.27 5.39 -4.09
N TYR A 49 -6.26 6.02 -4.71
CA TYR A 49 -6.46 7.28 -5.44
C TYR A 49 -7.44 7.11 -6.59
N GLU A 50 -7.26 6.07 -7.40
CA GLU A 50 -8.12 5.82 -8.56
C GLU A 50 -9.58 5.62 -8.16
N ARG A 51 -9.81 4.86 -7.09
CA ARG A 51 -11.16 4.58 -6.59
C ARG A 51 -11.90 5.83 -6.12
N TYR A 52 -11.22 6.71 -5.38
CA TYR A 52 -11.87 7.85 -4.73
C TYR A 52 -11.65 9.18 -5.45
N ALA A 53 -10.78 9.22 -6.46
CA ALA A 53 -10.37 10.40 -7.22
C ALA A 53 -9.99 11.60 -6.33
N ARG A 54 -9.39 11.31 -5.17
CA ARG A 54 -9.11 12.27 -4.09
C ARG A 54 -7.71 12.01 -3.55
N LEU A 55 -6.79 12.95 -3.73
CA LEU A 55 -5.40 12.82 -3.27
C LEU A 55 -5.28 12.68 -1.75
N TRP A 56 -6.17 13.32 -0.99
CA TRP A 56 -6.12 13.25 0.47
C TRP A 56 -6.31 11.82 1.00
N PHE A 57 -6.96 10.93 0.26
CA PHE A 57 -7.24 9.57 0.70
C PHE A 57 -5.98 8.69 0.80
N PRO A 58 -5.18 8.48 -0.28
CA PRO A 58 -3.89 7.78 -0.16
C PRO A 58 -2.93 8.49 0.80
N ILE A 59 -2.92 9.82 0.83
CA ILE A 59 -2.11 10.59 1.80
C ILE A 59 -2.51 10.23 3.23
N GLY A 60 -3.81 10.17 3.51
CA GLY A 60 -4.34 9.80 4.82
C GLY A 60 -3.98 8.37 5.22
N ILE A 61 -4.09 7.41 4.30
CA ILE A 61 -3.66 6.02 4.56
C ILE A 61 -2.17 5.98 4.91
N HIS A 62 -1.34 6.62 4.09
CA HIS A 62 0.11 6.60 4.27
C HIS A 62 0.53 7.29 5.57
N LEU A 63 -0.05 8.46 5.86
CA LEU A 63 0.20 9.18 7.10
C LEU A 63 -0.25 8.39 8.33
N ALA A 64 -1.46 7.81 8.28
CA ALA A 64 -1.98 6.97 9.36
C ALA A 64 -1.04 5.79 9.64
N TRP A 65 -0.55 5.13 8.59
CA TRP A 65 0.42 4.04 8.71
C TRP A 65 1.73 4.49 9.36
N ASN A 66 2.29 5.62 8.92
CA ASN A 66 3.54 6.16 9.45
C ASN A 66 3.40 6.57 10.92
N ILE A 67 2.32 7.27 11.28
CA ILE A 67 2.04 7.71 12.65
C ILE A 67 1.81 6.51 13.57
N LEU A 68 1.00 5.54 13.12
CA LEU A 68 0.70 4.37 13.92
C LEU A 68 1.95 3.52 14.15
N SER A 69 2.73 3.26 13.09
CA SER A 69 3.90 2.39 13.19
C SER A 69 5.05 3.02 13.97
N GLY A 70 5.40 4.27 13.66
CA GLY A 70 6.53 4.96 14.27
C GLY A 70 6.18 5.59 15.62
N PRO A 71 5.58 6.80 15.63
CA PRO A 71 5.25 7.52 16.85
C PRO A 71 4.39 6.77 17.87
N ILE A 72 3.40 5.98 17.44
CA ILE A 72 2.51 5.29 18.39
C ILE A 72 3.11 3.96 18.84
N LEU A 73 3.41 3.05 17.91
CA LEU A 73 3.87 1.70 18.25
C LEU A 73 5.37 1.62 18.56
N GLY A 74 6.19 2.51 18.03
CA GLY A 74 7.64 2.52 18.27
C GLY A 74 8.45 1.64 17.32
N TYR A 75 7.89 1.26 16.17
CA TYR A 75 8.63 0.54 15.14
C TYR A 75 9.40 1.51 14.22
N PRO A 76 10.55 1.10 13.66
CA PRO A 76 11.08 1.79 12.49
C PRO A 76 10.04 1.79 11.36
N VAL A 77 10.00 2.86 10.58
CA VAL A 77 9.13 3.00 9.40
C VAL A 77 10.05 3.27 8.22
N SER A 78 10.15 2.32 7.32
CA SER A 78 11.03 2.39 6.15
C SER A 78 12.47 2.73 6.49
N GLY A 79 12.97 2.21 7.62
CA GLY A 79 14.32 2.49 8.11
C GLY A 79 14.46 3.78 8.93
N PHE A 80 13.40 4.57 9.08
CA PHE A 80 13.39 5.76 9.93
C PHE A 80 12.90 5.41 11.32
N VAL A 81 13.65 5.83 12.34
CA VAL A 81 13.30 5.63 13.74
C VAL A 81 12.79 6.95 14.31
N ALA A 82 11.59 6.95 14.89
CA ALA A 82 11.06 8.13 15.57
C ALA A 82 11.91 8.47 16.81
N ALA A 83 12.17 9.75 17.03
CA ALA A 83 12.96 10.20 18.19
C ALA A 83 12.28 9.85 19.52
N GLU A 84 10.96 9.98 19.57
CA GLU A 84 10.11 9.61 20.69
C GLU A 84 8.93 8.78 20.19
N SER A 85 8.44 7.87 21.02
CA SER A 85 7.28 7.04 20.75
C SER A 85 6.47 6.78 22.01
N VAL A 86 5.16 6.58 21.85
CA VAL A 86 4.24 6.28 22.96
C VAL A 86 4.55 4.90 23.55
N LEU A 87 4.75 3.91 22.68
CA LEU A 87 5.18 2.57 23.05
C LEU A 87 6.61 2.33 22.61
N ARG A 88 7.34 1.51 23.39
CA ARG A 88 8.68 1.05 23.04
C ARG A 88 8.62 -0.43 22.65
N THR A 89 8.52 -0.71 21.36
CA THR A 89 8.59 -2.08 20.84
C THR A 89 10.01 -2.49 20.51
N ALA A 90 10.43 -3.65 21.02
CA ALA A 90 11.65 -4.31 20.58
C ALA A 90 11.31 -5.29 19.45
N ILE A 91 11.97 -5.13 18.30
CA ILE A 91 11.90 -6.10 17.20
C ILE A 91 12.86 -7.25 17.52
N SER A 92 12.37 -8.47 17.55
CA SER A 92 13.19 -9.68 17.67
C SER A 92 12.70 -10.78 16.73
N GLY A 93 13.62 -11.65 16.31
CA GLY A 93 13.33 -12.77 15.42
C GLY A 93 13.92 -12.64 14.01
N PRO A 94 13.57 -13.55 13.09
CA PRO A 94 14.13 -13.59 11.75
C PRO A 94 13.81 -12.34 10.94
N LEU A 95 14.79 -11.85 10.16
CA LEU A 95 14.66 -10.62 9.37
C LEU A 95 13.42 -10.60 8.46
N TRP A 96 13.10 -11.73 7.82
CA TRP A 96 11.95 -11.84 6.91
C TRP A 96 10.58 -11.78 7.62
N LEU A 97 10.52 -12.05 8.93
CA LEU A 97 9.28 -12.03 9.71
C LEU A 97 9.15 -10.75 10.53
N ALA A 98 10.25 -10.28 11.08
CA ALA A 98 10.30 -9.12 11.96
C ALA A 98 10.60 -7.81 11.21
N GLY A 99 11.16 -7.90 9.99
CA GLY A 99 11.50 -6.76 9.12
C GLY A 99 12.77 -5.99 9.51
N GLY A 100 13.33 -6.27 10.69
CA GLY A 100 14.62 -5.75 11.13
C GLY A 100 14.67 -4.22 11.20
N ASN A 101 15.79 -3.63 10.78
CA ASN A 101 15.99 -2.19 10.85
C ASN A 101 15.07 -1.39 9.91
N PHE A 102 14.51 -2.02 8.87
CA PHE A 102 13.51 -1.38 8.02
C PHE A 102 12.18 -1.19 8.75
N GLY A 103 11.95 -1.99 9.81
CA GLY A 103 10.70 -2.07 10.54
C GLY A 103 9.76 -3.12 9.97
N ILE A 104 8.53 -3.17 10.50
CA ILE A 104 7.53 -4.17 10.13
C ILE A 104 7.19 -4.19 8.63
N GLU A 105 7.44 -3.09 7.92
CA GLU A 105 7.31 -3.00 6.45
C GLU A 105 8.26 -3.93 5.70
N GLY A 106 9.35 -4.39 6.33
CA GLY A 106 10.28 -5.38 5.77
C GLY A 106 9.84 -6.83 5.93
N SER A 107 8.65 -7.09 6.49
CA SER A 107 8.18 -8.43 6.82
C SER A 107 7.30 -9.07 5.75
N VAL A 108 7.31 -10.39 5.64
CA VAL A 108 6.46 -11.14 4.70
C VAL A 108 4.97 -10.95 5.02
N TRP A 109 4.60 -10.86 6.30
CA TRP A 109 3.20 -10.68 6.68
C TRP A 109 2.66 -9.31 6.26
N MET A 110 3.52 -8.29 6.16
CA MET A 110 3.13 -7.01 5.57
C MET A 110 2.73 -7.17 4.11
N GLY A 111 3.55 -7.87 3.32
CA GLY A 111 3.22 -8.14 1.92
C GLY A 111 1.90 -8.90 1.76
N VAL A 112 1.60 -9.83 2.67
CA VAL A 112 0.28 -10.52 2.70
C VAL A 112 -0.86 -9.54 2.97
N ALA A 113 -0.70 -8.63 3.93
CA ALA A 113 -1.70 -7.61 4.25
C ALA A 113 -1.93 -6.65 3.08
N GLU A 114 -0.85 -6.20 2.41
CA GLU A 114 -0.92 -5.32 1.23
C GLU A 114 -1.61 -6.00 0.05
N VAL A 115 -1.26 -7.26 -0.25
CA VAL A 115 -1.96 -8.05 -1.28
C VAL A 115 -3.44 -8.21 -0.94
N GLY A 116 -3.77 -8.49 0.33
CA GLY A 116 -5.14 -8.56 0.81
C GLY A 116 -5.91 -7.25 0.56
N GLY A 117 -5.30 -6.12 0.89
CA GLY A 117 -5.86 -4.78 0.65
C GLY A 117 -6.07 -4.47 -0.82
N ILE A 118 -5.10 -4.80 -1.68
CA ILE A 118 -5.19 -4.66 -3.14
C ILE A 118 -6.36 -5.50 -3.68
N VAL A 119 -6.42 -6.79 -3.33
CA VAL A 119 -7.48 -7.70 -3.77
C VAL A 119 -8.85 -7.20 -3.32
N TRP A 120 -8.95 -6.72 -2.07
CA TRP A 120 -10.18 -6.16 -1.53
C TRP A 120 -10.63 -4.92 -2.32
N LEU A 121 -9.74 -3.95 -2.57
CA LEU A 121 -10.03 -2.76 -3.35
C LEU A 121 -10.50 -3.11 -4.77
N MET A 122 -9.78 -4.01 -5.45
CA MET A 122 -10.12 -4.44 -6.80
C MET A 122 -11.48 -5.14 -6.86
N ASN A 123 -11.78 -6.01 -5.88
CA ASN A 123 -13.07 -6.71 -5.81
C ASN A 123 -14.22 -5.76 -5.51
N ALA A 124 -14.00 -4.80 -4.62
CA ALA A 124 -15.01 -3.80 -4.30
C ALA A 124 -15.28 -2.85 -5.47
N GLU A 125 -14.32 -2.58 -6.36
CA GLU A 125 -14.56 -1.84 -7.61
C GLU A 125 -15.42 -2.65 -8.59
N ARG A 126 -15.09 -3.94 -8.77
CA ARG A 126 -15.83 -4.84 -9.66
C ARG A 126 -17.29 -5.00 -9.22
N ARG A 127 -17.55 -5.09 -7.91
CA ARG A 127 -18.92 -5.18 -7.37
C ARG A 127 -19.75 -3.96 -7.72
N MET A 128 -19.20 -2.75 -7.54
CA MET A 128 -19.90 -1.51 -7.87
C MET A 128 -20.24 -1.42 -9.36
N GLN A 129 -19.29 -1.77 -10.23
CA GLN A 129 -19.51 -1.81 -11.68
C GLN A 129 -20.63 -2.78 -12.06
N ASN A 130 -20.66 -3.96 -11.44
CA ASN A 130 -21.71 -4.96 -11.70
C ASN A 130 -23.09 -4.49 -11.21
N GLU A 131 -23.15 -3.79 -10.07
CA GLU A 131 -24.40 -3.25 -9.52
C GLU A 131 -24.96 -2.11 -10.38
N GLU A 132 -24.11 -1.20 -10.87
CA GLU A 132 -24.50 -0.15 -11.80
C GLU A 132 -25.08 -0.72 -13.09
N VAL A 133 -24.44 -1.74 -13.67
CA VAL A 133 -24.94 -2.44 -14.86
C VAL A 133 -26.29 -3.10 -14.60
N ARG A 134 -26.46 -3.76 -13.44
CA ARG A 134 -27.74 -4.37 -13.06
C ARG A 134 -28.86 -3.34 -12.91
N ARG A 135 -28.60 -2.20 -12.26
CA ARG A 135 -29.58 -1.13 -12.08
C ARG A 135 -29.95 -0.47 -13.41
N GLY A 136 -28.96 -0.19 -14.26
CA GLY A 136 -29.19 0.40 -15.59
C GLY A 136 -29.97 -0.51 -16.53
N GLY A 137 -29.80 -1.83 -16.43
CA GLY A 137 -30.57 -2.80 -17.21
C GLY A 137 -32.01 -3.01 -16.73
N ILE A 138 -32.33 -2.66 -15.48
CA ILE A 138 -33.70 -2.72 -14.93
C ILE A 138 -34.51 -1.46 -15.30
N SER A 139 -33.86 -0.30 -15.47
CA SER A 139 -34.52 0.96 -15.84
C SER A 139 -34.86 1.10 -17.34
N SER A 140 -34.52 0.12 -18.16
CA SER A 140 -34.73 0.14 -19.62
C SER A 140 -35.91 -0.72 -20.11
N PHE A 141 -36.84 -1.08 -19.21
CA PHE A 141 -38.08 -1.79 -19.51
C PHE A 141 -39.30 -1.03 -18.99
#